data_AF-A0AAD7TIA7-F1
#
_entry.id   AF-A0AAD7TIA7-F1
#
_cell.length_a   1.000
_cell.length_b   1.000
_cell.length_c   1.000
_cell.angle_alpha   90.00
_cell.angle_beta   90.00
_cell.angle_gamma   90.00
#
_symmetry.space_group_name_H-M   'P 1'
#
loop_
_entity.id
_entity.type
_entity.pdbx_description
1 polymer ?
#
loop_
_entity_poly.entity_id
_entity_poly.type
_entity_poly.pdbx_seq_one_letter_code
_entity_poly.pdbx_strand_id
1 'polypeptide(L)'
;MLTGCSDAAKEMLNGGGGDRKEATPGGTSPGEKPKVSDKTESTAAQPSEAQMNVDAGTKEGGGKNEGEGEGDDEDYGDDGDDEDGGDDGDDKGGDGSKRRQGGGEEGDGGEGSGIDWDEEEGDTLPIRYDAGPIPVPITPDAALVQFLTDLNTRIEEWGYMTDTQMYVAQCKEEYAAAKAGDNTWAAWTDEKGRWLNEADEILEEVNHFFREGWMEGLSSEVAGLLWQYISTMVWQMQYMTAFLQVYLDLEL
;
A
#
# COMPACT_ATOMS: atom_id res chain seq x y z
N MET A 1 -1.20 -29.95 -14.82
CA MET A 1 0.16 -29.39 -14.98
C MET A 1 -0.06 -27.90 -15.18
N LEU A 2 0.19 -26.97 -14.25
CA LEU A 2 1.09 -26.91 -13.11
C LEU A 2 0.30 -26.41 -11.89
N THR A 3 0.43 -27.14 -10.78
CA THR A 3 -0.04 -26.76 -9.44
C THR A 3 1.20 -26.66 -8.57
N GLY A 4 1.33 -25.56 -7.82
CA GLY A 4 2.26 -25.47 -6.71
C GLY A 4 3.16 -24.24 -6.78
N CYS A 5 2.82 -23.23 -5.99
CA CYS A 5 3.75 -22.32 -5.28
C CYS A 5 2.92 -21.36 -4.43
N SER A 6 2.44 -21.82 -3.27
CA SER A 6 1.97 -20.94 -2.21
C SER A 6 2.15 -21.66 -0.87
N ASP A 7 3.40 -21.70 -0.41
CA ASP A 7 3.78 -22.18 0.93
C ASP A 7 5.24 -21.79 1.24
N ALA A 8 5.56 -20.50 1.19
CA ALA A 8 6.92 -20.01 1.50
C ALA A 8 6.97 -18.80 2.46
N ALA A 9 5.90 -18.50 3.19
CA ALA A 9 5.86 -17.35 4.11
C ALA A 9 5.55 -17.70 5.58
N LYS A 10 5.81 -18.94 6.04
CA LYS A 10 5.46 -19.35 7.42
C LYS A 10 6.54 -20.04 8.26
N GLU A 11 7.79 -20.05 7.84
CA GLU A 11 8.92 -20.53 8.66
C GLU A 11 10.09 -19.54 8.70
N MET A 12 9.98 -18.47 9.49
CA MET A 12 11.15 -17.70 9.95
C MET A 12 11.16 -17.37 11.45
N LEU A 13 10.34 -18.04 12.27
CA LEU A 13 10.37 -17.92 13.74
C LEU A 13 10.88 -19.19 14.44
N ASN A 14 11.98 -19.77 13.93
CA ASN A 14 12.74 -20.77 14.69
C ASN A 14 14.22 -20.36 14.75
N GLY A 15 14.45 -19.31 15.56
CA GLY A 15 15.78 -18.86 15.95
C GLY A 15 16.44 -19.89 16.86
N GLY A 16 17.51 -20.49 16.34
CA GLY A 16 18.32 -21.53 16.94
C GLY A 16 18.80 -21.25 18.36
N GLY A 17 18.83 -22.34 19.13
CA GLY A 17 19.56 -22.43 20.39
C GLY A 17 21.06 -22.20 20.18
N GLY A 18 21.60 -21.29 20.98
CA GLY A 18 23.03 -21.13 21.20
C GLY A 18 23.35 -21.45 22.65
N ASP A 19 24.05 -22.57 22.85
CA ASP A 19 24.68 -23.00 24.09
C ASP A 19 25.47 -21.86 24.76
N ARG A 20 24.98 -21.37 25.90
CA ARG A 20 25.75 -20.51 26.81
C ARG A 20 26.03 -21.26 28.10
N LYS A 21 27.28 -21.68 28.25
CA LYS A 21 27.81 -22.33 29.44
C LYS A 21 27.78 -21.41 30.65
N GLU A 22 27.24 -21.97 31.73
CA GLU A 22 27.55 -21.83 33.15
C GLU A 22 28.17 -20.51 33.68
N ALA A 23 27.41 -19.83 34.56
CA ALA A 23 27.92 -19.33 35.84
C ALA A 23 26.76 -19.09 36.83
N THR A 24 26.57 -20.02 37.78
CA THR A 24 25.89 -19.80 39.08
C THR A 24 26.75 -18.90 39.98
N PRO A 25 26.18 -18.05 40.87
CA PRO A 25 25.48 -18.50 42.09
C PRO A 25 24.21 -17.67 42.41
N GLY A 26 23.15 -18.24 42.99
CA GLY A 26 23.03 -18.52 44.43
C GLY A 26 22.03 -17.55 45.06
N GLY A 27 20.83 -18.02 45.40
CA GLY A 27 19.78 -17.19 45.99
C GLY A 27 18.46 -17.92 46.23
N THR A 28 18.42 -18.72 47.28
CA THR A 28 17.23 -19.35 47.89
C THR A 28 16.20 -18.32 48.37
N SER A 29 14.93 -18.48 48.00
CA SER A 29 13.81 -18.59 48.96
C SER A 29 12.47 -19.00 48.32
N PRO A 30 11.55 -19.64 49.08
CA PRO A 30 10.47 -20.48 48.55
C PRO A 30 9.04 -19.95 48.78
N GLY A 31 8.07 -20.50 48.04
CA GLY A 31 6.61 -20.33 48.23
C GLY A 31 5.97 -19.84 46.93
N GLU A 32 4.95 -20.42 46.32
CA GLU A 32 3.85 -21.24 46.81
C GLU A 32 3.30 -22.12 45.67
N LYS A 33 2.53 -23.15 46.05
CA LYS A 33 2.06 -24.25 45.19
C LYS A 33 0.92 -23.84 44.22
N PRO A 34 0.73 -24.61 43.14
CA PRO A 34 -0.29 -24.38 42.12
C PRO A 34 -1.67 -24.89 42.54
N LYS A 35 -2.72 -24.20 42.10
CA LYS A 35 -4.10 -24.67 42.18
C LYS A 35 -4.51 -25.25 40.83
N VAL A 36 -4.58 -26.57 40.82
CA VAL A 36 -5.16 -27.41 39.78
C VAL A 36 -6.67 -27.13 39.71
N SER A 37 -7.21 -26.99 38.51
CA SER A 37 -8.63 -27.17 38.25
C SER A 37 -8.78 -27.83 36.87
N ASP A 38 -8.90 -29.15 36.92
CA ASP A 38 -9.48 -30.01 35.90
C ASP A 38 -10.97 -29.72 35.70
N LYS A 39 -11.39 -29.62 34.43
CA LYS A 39 -12.73 -29.93 33.86
C LYS A 39 -12.80 -29.26 32.48
N THR A 40 -13.26 -29.86 31.38
CA THR A 40 -13.85 -31.16 31.06
C THR A 40 -14.01 -31.18 29.54
N GLU A 41 -13.99 -32.39 28.96
CA GLU A 41 -14.75 -32.85 27.79
C GLU A 41 -14.65 -32.05 26.47
N SER A 42 -14.02 -32.64 25.45
CA SER A 42 -14.67 -33.58 24.52
C SER A 42 -15.59 -32.84 23.53
N THR A 43 -15.16 -32.73 22.27
CA THR A 43 -15.80 -33.44 21.15
C THR A 43 -14.90 -33.26 19.92
N ALA A 44 -14.35 -34.37 19.43
CA ALA A 44 -13.70 -34.44 18.13
C ALA A 44 -14.76 -34.39 17.03
N ALA A 45 -14.65 -33.42 16.12
CA ALA A 45 -15.38 -33.40 14.86
C ALA A 45 -14.41 -33.79 13.74
N GLN A 46 -14.68 -34.95 13.13
CA GLN A 46 -14.00 -35.45 11.95
C GLN A 46 -14.39 -34.59 10.72
N PRO A 47 -13.47 -34.20 9.84
CA PRO A 47 -13.85 -33.77 8.50
C PRO A 47 -14.15 -35.01 7.65
N SER A 48 -15.41 -35.13 7.21
CA SER A 48 -15.83 -36.14 6.25
C SER A 48 -15.28 -35.81 4.86
N GLU A 49 -14.51 -36.75 4.32
CA GLU A 49 -14.10 -36.80 2.91
C GLU A 49 -15.34 -36.82 2.01
N ALA A 50 -15.58 -35.74 1.27
CA ALA A 50 -16.47 -35.73 0.12
C ALA A 50 -15.62 -35.86 -1.14
N GLN A 51 -15.40 -37.10 -1.56
CA GLN A 51 -14.92 -37.44 -2.89
C GLN A 51 -16.00 -37.03 -3.91
N MET A 52 -15.77 -35.96 -4.66
CA MET A 52 -16.50 -35.72 -5.91
C MET A 52 -15.62 -36.11 -7.08
N ASN A 53 -15.84 -37.34 -7.55
CA ASN A 53 -15.58 -37.74 -8.92
C ASN A 53 -16.65 -37.12 -9.82
N VAL A 54 -16.24 -36.27 -10.76
CA VAL A 54 -16.98 -35.99 -12.00
C VAL A 54 -15.90 -35.75 -13.05
N ASP A 55 -15.47 -36.82 -13.70
CA ASP A 55 -16.00 -37.33 -14.97
C ASP A 55 -15.59 -36.47 -16.18
N ALA A 56 -14.98 -37.17 -17.11
CA ALA A 56 -14.28 -36.66 -18.27
C ALA A 56 -15.29 -36.26 -19.35
N GLY A 57 -15.23 -35.01 -19.78
CA GLY A 57 -16.04 -34.48 -20.87
C GLY A 57 -15.15 -33.88 -21.95
N THR A 58 -14.61 -34.74 -22.81
CA THR A 58 -14.04 -34.38 -24.12
C THR A 58 -14.96 -33.44 -24.89
N LYS A 59 -14.44 -32.29 -25.32
CA LYS A 59 -14.92 -31.68 -26.57
C LYS A 59 -13.80 -30.92 -27.28
N GLU A 60 -13.31 -31.60 -28.29
CA GLU A 60 -12.57 -31.02 -29.39
C GLU A 60 -13.40 -29.94 -30.10
N GLY A 61 -12.74 -28.85 -30.45
CA GLY A 61 -13.23 -27.76 -31.29
C GLY A 61 -12.13 -26.72 -31.30
N GLY A 62 -11.19 -26.71 -32.24
CA GLY A 62 -11.45 -26.79 -33.68
C GLY A 62 -11.91 -25.42 -34.17
N GLY A 63 -11.04 -24.42 -34.04
CA GLY A 63 -11.30 -23.05 -34.49
C GLY A 63 -10.00 -22.37 -34.88
N LYS A 64 -9.48 -22.73 -36.06
CA LYS A 64 -8.47 -21.95 -36.76
C LYS A 64 -9.16 -20.68 -37.26
N ASN A 65 -8.81 -19.52 -36.71
CA ASN A 65 -9.04 -18.24 -37.37
C ASN A 65 -7.66 -17.67 -37.71
N GLU A 66 -7.22 -18.00 -38.92
CA GLU A 66 -6.22 -17.25 -39.67
C GLU A 66 -6.88 -15.92 -40.03
N GLY A 67 -6.64 -14.91 -39.21
CA GLY A 67 -6.96 -13.51 -39.51
C GLY A 67 -5.67 -12.82 -39.90
N GLU A 68 -5.30 -12.95 -41.17
CA GLU A 68 -4.29 -12.11 -41.82
C GLU A 68 -4.86 -10.68 -41.85
N GLY A 69 -4.41 -9.86 -40.91
CA GLY A 69 -4.61 -8.42 -40.91
C GLY A 69 -3.30 -7.75 -41.31
N GLU A 70 -3.03 -7.74 -42.61
CA GLU A 70 -2.13 -6.77 -43.22
C GLU A 70 -2.75 -5.38 -43.04
N GLY A 71 -2.02 -4.44 -42.44
CA GLY A 71 -2.56 -3.13 -42.12
C GLY A 71 -1.49 -2.17 -41.62
N ASP A 72 -0.79 -1.61 -42.59
CA ASP A 72 -0.26 -0.25 -42.64
C ASP A 72 0.90 0.12 -41.69
N ASP A 73 2.09 0.03 -42.29
CA ASP A 73 3.28 0.79 -41.97
C ASP A 73 2.96 2.30 -41.94
N GLU A 74 2.68 2.85 -40.76
CA GLU A 74 2.77 4.31 -40.55
C GLU A 74 4.21 4.69 -40.22
N ASP A 75 4.92 4.99 -41.30
CA ASP A 75 6.19 5.73 -41.38
C ASP A 75 6.00 7.14 -40.76
N TYR A 76 6.24 7.26 -39.46
CA TYR A 76 6.33 8.56 -38.80
C TYR A 76 7.72 9.14 -39.05
N GLY A 77 7.73 10.15 -39.92
CA GLY A 77 8.88 10.94 -40.31
C GLY A 77 9.66 11.47 -39.10
N ASP A 78 10.94 11.12 -39.15
CA ASP A 78 12.08 11.79 -38.55
C ASP A 78 12.16 13.24 -39.06
N ASP A 79 11.43 14.15 -38.41
CA ASP A 79 11.66 15.58 -38.54
C ASP A 79 12.63 16.00 -37.44
N GLY A 80 13.92 15.86 -37.77
CA GLY A 80 14.99 16.51 -37.05
C GLY A 80 14.81 18.03 -37.12
N ASP A 81 14.75 18.65 -35.95
CA ASP A 81 15.10 20.05 -35.78
C ASP A 81 16.29 20.13 -34.82
N ASP A 82 17.45 20.27 -35.46
CA ASP A 82 18.64 20.88 -34.92
C ASP A 82 18.31 22.29 -34.42
N GLU A 83 18.31 22.52 -33.10
CA GLU A 83 18.61 23.86 -32.57
C GLU A 83 19.83 23.79 -31.63
N ASP A 84 20.97 23.89 -32.31
CA ASP A 84 22.12 24.72 -31.95
C ASP A 84 21.89 25.73 -30.79
N GLY A 85 22.76 25.64 -29.79
CA GLY A 85 23.64 26.77 -29.47
C GLY A 85 23.21 27.79 -28.41
N GLY A 86 24.01 27.86 -27.34
CA GLY A 86 24.15 29.01 -26.45
C GLY A 86 23.34 28.88 -25.16
N ASP A 87 23.84 29.23 -23.98
CA ASP A 87 24.76 30.31 -23.67
C ASP A 87 25.36 30.05 -22.28
N ASP A 88 26.67 30.21 -22.18
CA ASP A 88 27.46 30.14 -20.95
C ASP A 88 27.15 31.36 -20.07
N GLY A 89 26.16 31.23 -19.19
CA GLY A 89 25.80 32.24 -18.20
C GLY A 89 26.50 32.06 -16.86
N ASP A 90 27.79 32.34 -16.80
CA ASP A 90 28.50 32.69 -15.56
C ASP A 90 27.87 33.95 -14.93
N ASP A 91 27.10 33.84 -13.84
CA ASP A 91 26.84 34.99 -12.96
C ASP A 91 26.92 34.67 -11.46
N LYS A 92 28.15 34.82 -10.98
CA LYS A 92 28.58 35.49 -9.75
C LYS A 92 27.52 35.76 -8.66
N GLY A 93 27.72 35.05 -7.55
CA GLY A 93 27.87 35.61 -6.19
C GLY A 93 27.09 36.88 -5.83
N GLY A 94 25.99 36.69 -5.11
CA GLY A 94 25.30 37.74 -4.36
C GLY A 94 25.17 37.38 -2.88
N ASP A 95 26.21 37.68 -2.09
CA ASP A 95 26.11 37.84 -0.64
C ASP A 95 25.17 39.01 -0.35
N GLY A 96 24.05 38.70 0.29
CA GLY A 96 22.94 39.61 0.54
C GLY A 96 22.47 39.57 1.99
N SER A 97 23.40 39.64 2.95
CA SER A 97 23.08 40.12 4.30
C SER A 97 22.28 41.43 4.23
N LYS A 98 21.00 41.41 4.65
CA LYS A 98 20.30 42.63 5.13
C LYS A 98 19.05 42.31 5.95
N ARG A 99 19.24 42.41 7.26
CA ARG A 99 18.34 43.02 8.26
C ARG A 99 17.01 43.53 7.72
N ARG A 100 15.92 43.01 8.27
CA ARG A 100 14.72 43.81 8.59
C ARG A 100 14.29 43.53 10.03
N GLN A 101 14.79 44.37 10.93
CA GLN A 101 14.07 44.78 12.14
C GLN A 101 13.13 45.91 11.75
N GLY A 102 11.89 45.82 12.21
CA GLY A 102 10.81 46.79 12.04
C GLY A 102 9.51 45.98 12.12
N GLY A 103 8.71 46.05 13.17
CA GLY A 103 8.43 47.19 14.03
C GLY A 103 6.98 47.55 13.79
N GLY A 104 6.12 47.12 14.71
CA GLY A 104 4.79 47.64 15.02
C GLY A 104 3.81 47.86 13.88
N GLU A 105 2.72 47.10 13.89
CA GLU A 105 1.40 47.68 13.72
C GLU A 105 0.38 46.86 14.51
N GLU A 106 -0.19 47.51 15.51
CA GLU A 106 -1.34 47.08 16.29
C GLU A 106 -2.55 47.10 15.36
N GLY A 107 -2.79 45.98 14.69
CA GLY A 107 -3.94 45.75 13.82
C GLY A 107 -5.12 45.25 14.64
N ASP A 108 -5.95 46.20 15.04
CA ASP A 108 -7.41 46.18 15.12
C ASP A 108 -8.09 44.80 15.19
N GLY A 109 -8.78 44.56 16.30
CA GLY A 109 -9.56 43.38 16.59
C GLY A 109 -10.73 43.25 15.62
N GLY A 110 -10.48 42.56 14.51
CA GLY A 110 -11.54 41.95 13.73
C GLY A 110 -12.22 40.91 14.61
N GLU A 111 -13.45 41.22 15.01
CA GLU A 111 -14.44 40.29 15.54
C GLU A 111 -14.61 39.18 14.51
N GLY A 112 -13.69 38.22 14.54
CA GLY A 112 -13.82 36.98 13.80
C GLY A 112 -15.15 36.41 14.21
N SER A 113 -16.04 36.23 13.24
CA SER A 113 -17.18 35.37 13.38
C SER A 113 -16.61 34.03 13.83
N GLY A 114 -16.55 33.83 15.14
CA GLY A 114 -16.45 32.53 15.75
C GLY A 114 -17.63 31.80 15.14
N ILE A 115 -17.33 30.96 14.16
CA ILE A 115 -18.17 29.83 13.86
C ILE A 115 -18.14 29.09 15.18
N ASP A 116 -19.13 29.38 16.03
CA ASP A 116 -19.52 28.52 17.11
C ASP A 116 -19.84 27.21 16.38
N TRP A 117 -18.84 26.34 16.33
CA TRP A 117 -19.03 24.91 16.20
C TRP A 117 -19.71 24.51 17.51
N ASP A 118 -20.96 24.98 17.66
CA ASP A 118 -21.88 24.45 18.64
C ASP A 118 -21.76 22.94 18.47
N GLU A 119 -21.30 22.34 19.55
CA GLU A 119 -21.16 20.94 19.82
C GLU A 119 -22.57 20.32 19.79
N GLU A 120 -23.26 20.45 18.65
CA GLU A 120 -24.52 19.80 18.36
C GLU A 120 -24.23 18.32 18.48
N GLU A 121 -24.95 17.68 19.40
CA GLU A 121 -24.82 16.29 19.79
C GLU A 121 -24.80 15.37 18.55
N GLY A 122 -23.58 15.12 18.08
CA GLY A 122 -23.08 13.94 17.39
C GLY A 122 -24.12 13.04 16.73
N ASP A 123 -24.66 13.46 15.60
CA ASP A 123 -24.93 12.53 14.52
C ASP A 123 -23.57 12.02 14.04
N THR A 124 -23.09 10.96 14.70
CA THR A 124 -21.90 10.24 14.27
C THR A 124 -22.12 9.83 12.82
N LEU A 125 -21.29 10.37 11.92
CA LEU A 125 -21.37 10.04 10.51
C LEU A 125 -21.44 8.52 10.36
N PRO A 126 -22.30 7.99 9.46
CA PRO A 126 -22.57 6.56 9.35
C PRO A 126 -21.40 5.86 8.66
N ILE A 127 -20.26 5.80 9.34
CA ILE A 127 -18.97 5.39 8.76
C ILE A 127 -18.30 4.42 9.73
N ARG A 128 -17.80 3.31 9.18
CA ARG A 128 -16.99 2.36 9.91
C ARG A 128 -15.52 2.64 9.64
N TYR A 129 -14.81 2.92 10.72
CA TYR A 129 -13.35 2.92 10.74
C TYR A 129 -12.88 1.49 10.97
N ASP A 130 -12.99 0.68 9.93
CA ASP A 130 -12.30 -0.61 9.91
C ASP A 130 -10.79 -0.37 9.77
N ALA A 131 -9.95 -1.40 9.97
CA ALA A 131 -8.51 -1.29 10.14
C ALA A 131 -7.71 -0.72 8.95
N GLY A 132 -8.38 -0.42 7.82
CA GLY A 132 -7.78 0.01 6.57
C GLY A 132 -7.69 1.53 6.38
N PRO A 133 -6.95 1.97 5.35
CA PRO A 133 -6.74 3.40 5.05
C PRO A 133 -7.99 4.10 4.54
N ILE A 134 -8.99 3.38 4.04
CA ILE A 134 -10.24 3.93 3.52
C ILE A 134 -11.39 3.53 4.44
N PRO A 135 -12.16 4.47 5.02
CA PRO A 135 -13.30 4.11 5.83
C PRO A 135 -14.44 3.54 4.96
N VAL A 136 -15.18 2.56 5.50
CA VAL A 136 -16.30 1.92 4.79
C VAL A 136 -17.63 2.56 5.23
N PRO A 137 -18.39 3.19 4.32
CA PRO A 137 -19.65 3.82 4.67
C PRO A 137 -20.72 2.78 5.04
N ILE A 138 -21.60 3.12 5.99
CA ILE A 138 -22.78 2.33 6.31
C ILE A 138 -23.87 2.69 5.29
N THR A 139 -23.93 1.89 4.22
CA THR A 139 -24.86 2.04 3.10
C THR A 139 -25.57 0.71 2.81
N PRO A 140 -26.82 0.71 2.30
CA PRO A 140 -27.45 -0.52 1.80
C PRO A 140 -26.79 -1.06 0.52
N ASP A 141 -25.92 -0.28 -0.13
CA ASP A 141 -25.16 -0.73 -1.29
C ASP A 141 -24.07 -1.74 -0.88
N ALA A 142 -24.43 -3.02 -0.90
CA ALA A 142 -23.53 -4.11 -0.53
C ALA A 142 -22.33 -4.23 -1.48
N ALA A 143 -22.47 -3.82 -2.74
CA ALA A 143 -21.39 -3.94 -3.71
C ALA A 143 -20.31 -2.87 -3.48
N LEU A 144 -20.72 -1.65 -3.11
CA LEU A 144 -19.80 -0.59 -2.66
C LEU A 144 -19.03 -1.02 -1.39
N VAL A 145 -19.75 -1.54 -0.40
CA VAL A 145 -19.15 -2.02 0.86
C VAL A 145 -18.13 -3.13 0.60
N GLN A 146 -18.48 -4.10 -0.25
CA GLN A 146 -17.59 -5.19 -0.59
C GLN A 146 -16.35 -4.69 -1.33
N PHE A 147 -16.53 -3.83 -2.34
CA PHE A 147 -15.41 -3.25 -3.10
C PHE A 147 -14.41 -2.53 -2.20
N LEU A 148 -14.88 -1.63 -1.32
CA LEU A 148 -13.99 -0.89 -0.42
C LEU A 148 -13.29 -1.81 0.61
N THR A 149 -13.96 -2.89 1.03
CA THR A 149 -13.37 -3.88 1.94
C THR A 149 -12.25 -4.66 1.27
N ASP A 150 -12.49 -5.12 0.05
CA ASP A 150 -11.51 -5.86 -0.75
C ASP A 150 -10.32 -4.96 -1.12
N LEU A 151 -10.60 -3.71 -1.51
CA LEU A 151 -9.58 -2.71 -1.81
C LEU A 151 -8.70 -2.43 -0.58
N ASN A 152 -9.28 -2.20 0.60
CA ASN A 152 -8.49 -2.02 1.83
C ASN A 152 -7.61 -3.24 2.12
N THR A 153 -8.15 -4.45 1.99
CA THR A 153 -7.41 -5.69 2.20
C THR A 153 -6.21 -5.77 1.25
N ARG A 154 -6.42 -5.48 -0.04
CA ARG A 154 -5.38 -5.50 -1.06
C ARG A 154 -4.31 -4.43 -0.80
N ILE A 155 -4.70 -3.23 -0.39
CA ILE A 155 -3.78 -2.13 -0.02
C ILE A 155 -2.93 -2.52 1.21
N GLU A 156 -3.53 -3.17 2.20
CA GLU A 156 -2.81 -3.68 3.38
C GLU A 156 -1.82 -4.79 3.00
N GLU A 157 -2.23 -5.75 2.17
CA GLU A 157 -1.37 -6.84 1.68
C GLU A 157 -0.22 -6.34 0.82
N TRP A 158 -0.45 -5.28 0.04
CA TRP A 158 0.59 -4.58 -0.71
C TRP A 158 1.64 -3.93 0.20
N GLY A 159 1.31 -3.63 1.47
CA GLY A 159 2.23 -3.04 2.44
C GLY A 159 2.16 -1.52 2.50
N TYR A 160 0.96 -0.96 2.32
CA TYR A 160 0.71 0.46 2.51
C TYR A 160 1.18 0.97 3.87
N MET A 161 1.81 2.15 3.89
CA MET A 161 2.27 2.80 5.10
C MET A 161 1.78 4.24 5.17
N THR A 162 0.99 4.55 6.20
CA THR A 162 0.52 5.92 6.46
C THR A 162 1.68 6.88 6.74
N ASP A 163 2.75 6.38 7.37
CA ASP A 163 3.99 7.14 7.59
C ASP A 163 4.98 6.90 6.45
N THR A 164 4.96 7.80 5.47
CA THR A 164 5.85 7.76 4.32
C THR A 164 7.32 7.94 4.69
N GLN A 165 7.65 8.56 5.83
CA GLN A 165 9.04 8.68 6.27
C GLN A 165 9.59 7.35 6.79
N MET A 166 8.74 6.57 7.49
CA MET A 166 9.09 5.20 7.87
C MET A 166 9.34 4.33 6.64
N TYR A 167 8.46 4.41 5.63
CA TYR A 167 8.66 3.72 4.36
C TYR A 167 10.00 4.08 3.71
N VAL A 168 10.30 5.38 3.60
CA VAL A 168 11.57 5.87 3.01
C VAL A 168 12.78 5.32 3.75
N ALA A 169 12.74 5.28 5.09
CA ALA A 169 13.84 4.73 5.89
C ALA A 169 14.03 3.23 5.63
N GLN A 170 12.94 2.45 5.63
CA GLN A 170 12.98 1.02 5.36
C GLN A 170 13.48 0.71 3.95
N CYS A 171 12.94 1.41 2.93
CA CYS A 171 13.35 1.21 1.55
C CYS A 171 14.84 1.50 1.33
N LYS A 172 15.39 2.53 2.00
CA LYS A 172 16.83 2.83 1.96
C LYS A 172 17.68 1.74 2.59
N GLU A 173 17.23 1.18 3.72
CA GLU A 173 17.92 0.07 4.40
C GLU A 173 17.93 -1.19 3.52
N GLU A 174 16.77 -1.55 2.97
CA GLU A 174 16.63 -2.69 2.06
C GLU A 174 17.50 -2.53 0.81
N TYR A 175 17.49 -1.35 0.18
CA TYR A 175 18.35 -1.04 -0.97
C TYR A 175 19.84 -1.17 -0.61
N ALA A 176 20.28 -0.60 0.52
CA ALA A 176 21.67 -0.68 0.95
C ALA A 176 22.10 -2.13 1.24
N ALA A 177 21.23 -2.94 1.84
CA ALA A 177 21.46 -4.36 2.08
C ALA A 177 21.54 -5.15 0.77
N ALA A 178 20.62 -4.90 -0.17
CA ALA A 178 20.59 -5.54 -1.47
C ALA A 178 21.87 -5.25 -2.28
N LYS A 179 22.33 -3.99 -2.27
CA LYS A 179 23.54 -3.54 -2.95
C LYS A 179 24.83 -4.09 -2.35
N ALA A 180 24.84 -4.41 -1.06
CA ALA A 180 25.98 -5.01 -0.38
C ALA A 180 26.14 -6.53 -0.66
N GLY A 181 25.11 -7.19 -1.20
CA GLY A 181 25.12 -8.63 -1.49
C GLY A 181 24.98 -8.97 -2.98
N ASP A 182 25.97 -9.67 -3.54
CA ASP A 182 26.04 -9.97 -4.98
C ASP A 182 24.88 -10.86 -5.52
N ASN A 183 24.17 -11.60 -4.66
CA ASN A 183 23.00 -12.42 -5.03
C ASN A 183 21.66 -11.85 -4.55
N THR A 184 21.67 -10.77 -3.78
CA THR A 184 20.44 -10.16 -3.23
C THR A 184 19.92 -9.03 -4.10
N TRP A 185 20.77 -8.42 -4.93
CA TRP A 185 20.38 -7.30 -5.79
C TRP A 185 19.31 -7.68 -6.82
N ALA A 186 19.57 -8.66 -7.68
CA ALA A 186 18.61 -9.08 -8.72
C ALA A 186 17.28 -9.55 -8.12
N ALA A 187 17.33 -10.30 -7.01
CA ALA A 187 16.14 -10.75 -6.30
C ALA A 187 15.33 -9.57 -5.75
N TRP A 188 15.99 -8.57 -5.18
CA TRP A 188 15.35 -7.35 -4.68
C TRP A 188 14.73 -6.54 -5.81
N THR A 189 15.43 -6.33 -6.93
CA THR A 189 14.90 -5.64 -8.11
C THR A 189 13.66 -6.35 -8.66
N ASP A 190 13.70 -7.68 -8.82
CA ASP A 190 12.56 -8.47 -9.29
C ASP A 190 11.36 -8.37 -8.33
N GLU A 191 11.60 -8.44 -7.02
CA GLU A 191 10.58 -8.28 -5.99
C GLU A 191 9.93 -6.90 -6.05
N LYS A 192 10.76 -5.84 -6.08
CA LYS A 192 10.29 -4.45 -6.15
C LYS A 192 9.59 -4.13 -7.46
N GLY A 193 10.01 -4.71 -8.57
CA GLY A 193 9.29 -4.62 -9.86
C GLY A 193 7.88 -5.21 -9.79
N ARG A 194 7.71 -6.38 -9.16
CA ARG A 194 6.36 -6.96 -8.94
C ARG A 194 5.53 -6.10 -7.99
N TRP A 195 6.15 -5.57 -6.95
CA TRP A 195 5.50 -4.68 -5.99
C TRP A 195 4.98 -3.39 -6.65
N LEU A 196 5.71 -2.82 -7.60
CA LEU A 196 5.27 -1.67 -8.40
C LEU A 196 4.10 -2.03 -9.32
N ASN A 197 4.16 -3.16 -10.03
CA ASN A 197 3.05 -3.61 -10.88
C ASN A 197 1.75 -3.78 -10.08
N GLU A 198 1.83 -4.35 -8.87
CA GLU A 198 0.68 -4.49 -7.98
C GLU A 198 0.10 -3.12 -7.56
N ALA A 199 0.97 -2.13 -7.34
CA ALA A 199 0.55 -0.76 -7.03
C ALA A 199 -0.26 -0.14 -8.17
N ASP A 200 0.22 -0.32 -9.40
CA ASP A 200 -0.46 0.20 -10.61
C ASP A 200 -1.83 -0.45 -10.80
N GLU A 201 -1.95 -1.77 -10.56
CA GLU A 201 -3.24 -2.46 -10.62
C GLU A 201 -4.24 -1.92 -9.58
N ILE A 202 -3.80 -1.68 -8.34
CA ILE A 202 -4.64 -1.08 -7.29
C ILE A 202 -5.08 0.35 -7.70
N LEU A 203 -4.16 1.15 -8.24
CA LEU A 203 -4.48 2.51 -8.69
C LEU A 203 -5.48 2.51 -9.87
N GLU A 204 -5.39 1.55 -10.78
CA GLU A 204 -6.37 1.41 -11.86
C GLU A 204 -7.74 0.96 -11.34
N GLU A 205 -7.82 0.10 -10.31
CA GLU A 205 -9.09 -0.24 -9.64
C GLU A 205 -9.74 0.99 -8.99
N VAL A 206 -8.94 1.85 -8.34
CA VAL A 206 -9.42 3.12 -7.78
C VAL A 206 -9.92 4.06 -8.88
N ASN A 207 -9.22 4.13 -10.01
CA ASN A 207 -9.66 4.91 -11.17
C ASN A 207 -10.97 4.37 -11.76
N HIS A 208 -11.11 3.04 -11.88
CA HIS A 208 -12.34 2.38 -12.32
C HIS A 208 -13.50 2.69 -11.36
N PHE A 209 -13.27 2.63 -10.05
CA PHE A 209 -14.25 3.03 -9.04
C PHE A 209 -14.82 4.44 -9.27
N PHE A 210 -13.99 5.41 -9.63
CA PHE A 210 -14.49 6.76 -9.91
C PHE A 210 -15.26 6.85 -11.23
N ARG A 211 -14.88 6.08 -12.24
CA ARG A 211 -15.56 6.07 -13.55
C ARG A 211 -16.96 5.48 -13.50
N GLU A 212 -17.16 4.46 -12.66
CA GLU A 212 -18.43 3.75 -12.52
C GLU A 212 -19.46 4.52 -11.66
N GLY A 213 -19.11 5.68 -11.08
CA GLY A 213 -20.07 6.52 -10.36
C GLY A 213 -20.55 5.94 -9.02
N TRP A 214 -19.79 5.06 -8.39
CA TRP A 214 -20.16 4.39 -7.13
C TRP A 214 -20.51 5.34 -5.97
N MET A 215 -20.09 6.61 -6.03
CA MET A 215 -20.40 7.63 -5.01
C MET A 215 -21.73 8.36 -5.23
N GLU A 216 -22.41 8.21 -6.38
CA GLU A 216 -23.63 8.97 -6.72
C GLU A 216 -24.80 8.71 -5.77
N GLY A 217 -24.84 7.55 -5.11
CA GLY A 217 -25.88 7.18 -4.15
C GLY A 217 -25.63 7.64 -2.71
N LEU A 218 -24.49 8.25 -2.41
CA LEU A 218 -24.10 8.67 -1.07
C LEU A 218 -24.57 10.10 -0.77
N SER A 219 -24.70 10.44 0.52
CA SER A 219 -24.86 11.85 0.90
C SER A 219 -23.59 12.63 0.56
N SER A 220 -23.72 13.93 0.32
CA SER A 220 -22.58 14.79 -0.03
C SER A 220 -21.47 14.78 1.03
N GLU A 221 -21.84 14.65 2.31
CA GLU A 221 -20.92 14.57 3.44
C GLU A 221 -20.12 13.26 3.42
N VAL A 222 -20.80 12.12 3.24
CA VAL A 222 -20.15 10.80 3.19
C VAL A 222 -19.28 10.68 1.93
N ALA A 223 -19.79 11.14 0.78
CA ALA A 223 -19.02 11.17 -0.47
C ALA A 223 -17.78 12.06 -0.35
N GLY A 224 -17.90 13.24 0.25
CA GLY A 224 -16.78 14.16 0.50
C GLY A 224 -15.72 13.56 1.40
N LEU A 225 -16.12 12.87 2.48
CA LEU A 225 -15.18 12.20 3.36
C LEU A 225 -14.49 11.04 2.65
N LEU A 226 -15.24 10.17 1.97
CA LEU A 226 -14.69 9.04 1.24
C LEU A 226 -13.68 9.51 0.17
N TRP A 227 -14.02 10.56 -0.58
CA TRP A 227 -13.11 11.20 -1.53
C TRP A 227 -11.81 11.68 -0.87
N GLN A 228 -11.90 12.32 0.29
CA GLN A 228 -10.71 12.78 1.03
C GLN A 228 -9.78 11.62 1.40
N TYR A 229 -10.33 10.51 1.90
CA TYR A 229 -9.52 9.35 2.29
C TYR A 229 -8.91 8.65 1.08
N ILE A 230 -9.69 8.40 0.02
CA ILE A 230 -9.17 7.78 -1.20
C ILE A 230 -8.08 8.65 -1.83
N SER A 231 -8.29 9.96 -1.97
CA SER A 231 -7.28 10.85 -2.55
C SER A 231 -5.99 10.93 -1.71
N THR A 232 -6.11 10.93 -0.38
CA THR A 232 -4.95 10.88 0.52
C THR A 232 -4.18 9.58 0.35
N MET A 233 -4.88 8.44 0.31
CA MET A 233 -4.28 7.12 0.12
C MET A 233 -3.59 6.99 -1.24
N VAL A 234 -4.25 7.42 -2.33
CA VAL A 234 -3.64 7.45 -3.68
C VAL A 234 -2.37 8.29 -3.69
N TRP A 235 -2.39 9.47 -3.09
CA TRP A 235 -1.22 10.33 -3.02
C TRP A 235 -0.05 9.65 -2.28
N GLN A 236 -0.32 8.95 -1.17
CA GLN A 236 0.71 8.22 -0.43
C GLN A 236 1.26 7.04 -1.23
N MET A 237 0.40 6.27 -1.90
CA MET A 237 0.84 5.18 -2.79
C MET A 237 1.72 5.69 -3.94
N GLN A 238 1.30 6.78 -4.60
CA GLN A 238 2.09 7.42 -5.66
C GLN A 238 3.44 7.94 -5.17
N TYR A 239 3.49 8.47 -3.94
CA TYR A 239 4.75 8.86 -3.33
C TYR A 239 5.69 7.66 -3.10
N MET A 240 5.16 6.57 -2.53
CA MET A 240 5.94 5.36 -2.26
C MET A 240 6.48 4.73 -3.55
N THR A 241 5.64 4.59 -4.57
CA THR A 241 6.01 4.06 -5.90
C THR A 241 7.05 4.93 -6.58
N ALA A 242 6.84 6.25 -6.65
CA ALA A 242 7.80 7.18 -7.26
C ALA A 242 9.15 7.15 -6.53
N PHE A 243 9.15 7.08 -5.20
CA PHE A 243 10.38 6.98 -4.42
C PHE A 243 11.15 5.69 -4.75
N LEU A 244 10.48 4.54 -4.81
CA LEU A 244 11.10 3.27 -5.16
C LEU A 244 11.62 3.25 -6.60
N GLN A 245 10.86 3.81 -7.55
CA GLN A 245 11.25 3.90 -8.95
C GLN A 245 12.59 4.62 -9.12
N VAL A 246 12.81 5.73 -8.41
CA VAL A 246 14.11 6.45 -8.42
C VAL A 246 15.26 5.53 -8.01
N TYR A 247 15.07 4.65 -7.03
CA TYR A 247 16.11 3.72 -6.60
C TYR A 247 16.37 2.57 -7.59
N LEU A 248 15.35 2.16 -8.35
CA LEU A 248 15.49 1.20 -9.43
C LEU A 248 16.20 1.82 -10.64
N ASP A 249 15.88 3.08 -10.97
CA ASP A 249 16.44 3.79 -12.13
C ASP A 249 17.91 4.17 -11.94
N LEU A 250 18.38 4.41 -10.71
CA LEU A 250 19.78 4.75 -10.42
C LEU A 250 20.79 3.65 -10.80
N GLU A 251 20.32 2.47 -11.22
CA GLU A 251 21.12 1.28 -11.49
C GLU A 251 21.03 0.81 -12.96
N LEU A 252 20.22 1.48 -13.78
CA LEU A 252 20.15 1.32 -15.24
C LEU A 252 21.13 2.26 -15.94
#